data_AF-A0A7G6SZC3-F1
#
_entry.id   AF-A0A7G6SZC3-F1
#
_cell.length_a   1.000
_cell.length_b   1.000
_cell.length_c   1.000
_cell.angle_alpha   90.00
_cell.angle_beta   90.00
_cell.angle_gamma   90.00
#
_symmetry.space_group_name_H-M   'P 1'
#
loop_
_entity.id
_entity.type
_entity.pdbx_description
1 polymer ?
#
loop_
_entity_poly.entity_id
_entity_poly.type
_entity_poly.pdbx_seq_one_letter_code
_entity_poly.pdbx_strand_id
1 'polypeptide(L)'
;MNTARDTLTAAFKTMKKTAIAAHALDMADELERMHYAFGNAIEGMNAAAAAVGSFEELVRIMKADIRTASNLFQSGRKRAARELLLRMAATPDLDQITLPTHQVEWSAAVFNPADAQARH
;
A
#
# COMPACT_ATOMS: atom_id res chain seq x y z
N MET A 1 32.14 -11.56 10.32
CA MET A 1 31.27 -10.80 9.40
C MET A 1 31.52 -9.33 9.67
N ASN A 2 32.03 -8.58 8.69
CA ASN A 2 32.10 -7.12 8.83
C ASN A 2 30.69 -6.55 8.71
N THR A 3 30.28 -5.73 9.66
CA THR A 3 28.97 -5.06 9.61
C THR A 3 29.03 -3.88 8.64
N ALA A 4 27.86 -3.41 8.16
CA ALA A 4 27.79 -2.20 7.32
C ALA A 4 28.49 -0.99 7.98
N ARG A 5 28.37 -0.90 9.31
CA ARG A 5 29.07 0.10 10.15
C ARG A 5 30.59 -0.02 10.05
N ASP A 6 31.13 -1.23 10.08
CA ASP A 6 32.59 -1.45 10.00
C ASP A 6 33.14 -1.05 8.62
N THR A 7 32.41 -1.38 7.56
CA THR A 7 32.75 -0.98 6.18
C THR A 7 32.66 0.53 5.94
N LEU A 8 31.61 1.19 6.45
CA LEU A 8 31.49 2.66 6.38
C LEU A 8 32.60 3.34 7.19
N THR A 9 32.91 2.83 8.37
CA THR A 9 34.00 3.37 9.21
C THR A 9 35.35 3.24 8.51
N ALA A 10 35.61 2.13 7.81
CA ALA A 10 36.81 1.94 7.02
C ALA A 10 36.89 2.90 5.82
N ALA A 11 35.78 3.10 5.09
CA ALA A 11 35.70 4.06 3.99
C ALA A 11 35.88 5.51 4.46
N PHE A 12 35.28 5.90 5.58
CA PHE A 12 35.41 7.26 6.11
C PHE A 12 36.83 7.61 6.57
N LYS A 13 37.65 6.62 6.94
CA LYS A 13 39.06 6.85 7.28
C LYS A 13 39.90 7.29 6.08
N THR A 14 39.49 6.96 4.86
CA THR A 14 40.21 7.31 3.62
C THR A 14 39.62 8.53 2.89
N MET A 15 38.44 9.00 3.30
CA MET A 15 37.76 10.16 2.70
C MET A 15 38.22 11.50 3.30
N LYS A 16 38.20 12.56 2.48
CA LYS A 16 38.39 13.94 2.95
C LYS A 16 37.13 14.42 3.69
N LYS A 17 37.28 15.29 4.70
CA LYS A 17 36.17 15.84 5.51
C LYS A 17 35.00 16.41 4.68
N THR A 18 35.29 17.03 3.53
CA THR A 18 34.27 17.57 2.62
C THR A 18 33.45 16.48 1.93
N ALA A 19 34.07 15.36 1.57
CA ALA A 19 33.37 14.21 0.98
C ALA A 19 32.52 13.48 2.04
N ILE A 20 32.99 13.43 3.29
CA ILE A 20 32.18 12.94 4.42
C ILE A 20 30.92 13.78 4.59
N ALA A 21 31.06 15.11 4.56
CA ALA A 21 29.93 16.02 4.71
C ALA A 21 28.93 15.91 3.54
N ALA A 22 29.40 15.81 2.30
CA ALA A 22 28.54 15.61 1.12
C ALA A 22 27.78 14.28 1.20
N HIS A 23 28.47 13.19 1.53
CA HIS A 23 27.85 11.88 1.67
C HIS A 23 26.80 11.84 2.80
N ALA A 24 27.05 12.54 3.91
CA ALA A 24 26.08 12.65 5.00
C ALA A 24 24.81 13.41 4.60
N LEU A 25 24.93 14.42 3.72
CA LEU A 25 23.77 15.13 3.16
C LEU A 25 23.00 14.22 2.19
N ASP A 26 23.69 13.53 1.29
CA ASP A 26 23.04 12.57 0.37
C ASP A 26 22.27 11.47 1.13
N MET A 27 22.84 10.97 2.23
CA MET A 27 22.16 10.01 3.10
C MET A 27 20.95 10.61 3.80
N ALA A 28 21.01 11.87 4.24
CA ALA A 28 19.89 12.55 4.89
C ALA A 28 18.72 12.73 3.91
N ASP A 29 19.02 13.20 2.69
CA ASP A 29 18.03 13.37 1.63
C ASP A 29 17.38 12.03 1.25
N GLU A 30 18.16 10.96 1.17
CA GLU A 30 17.63 9.63 0.85
C GLU A 30 16.77 9.06 1.99
N LEU A 31 17.17 9.26 3.24
CA LEU A 31 16.36 8.88 4.40
C LEU A 31 15.03 9.63 4.43
N GLU A 32 15.00 10.90 4.03
CA GLU A 32 13.78 11.67 3.89
C GLU A 32 12.87 11.09 2.79
N ARG A 33 13.41 10.75 1.62
CA ARG A 33 12.65 10.07 0.54
C ARG A 33 12.08 8.72 0.98
N MET A 34 12.88 7.93 1.71
CA MET A 34 12.42 6.68 2.31
C MET A 34 11.26 6.90 3.28
N HIS A 35 11.36 7.93 4.14
CA HIS A 35 10.29 8.26 5.08
C HIS A 35 8.98 8.60 4.37
N TYR A 36 9.02 9.45 3.33
CA TYR A 36 7.85 9.74 2.52
C TYR A 36 7.27 8.50 1.83
N ALA A 37 8.14 7.65 1.27
CA ALA A 37 7.71 6.40 0.64
C ALA A 37 6.98 5.46 1.61
N PHE A 38 7.48 5.34 2.85
CA PHE A 38 6.80 4.56 3.89
C PHE A 38 5.46 5.18 4.30
N GLY A 39 5.40 6.51 4.43
CA GLY A 39 4.14 7.22 4.68
C GLY A 39 3.08 6.91 3.62
N ASN A 40 3.44 7.06 2.34
CA ASN A 40 2.57 6.76 1.20
C ASN A 40 2.13 5.28 1.18
N ALA A 41 3.03 4.35 1.51
CA ALA A 41 2.69 2.93 1.61
C ALA A 41 1.67 2.66 2.71
N ILE A 42 1.80 3.31 3.88
CA ILE A 42 0.84 3.20 4.99
C ILE A 42 -0.53 3.76 4.58
N GLU A 43 -0.57 4.91 3.90
CA GLU A 43 -1.81 5.48 3.38
C GLU A 43 -2.51 4.53 2.38
N GLY A 44 -1.74 3.96 1.44
CA GLY A 44 -2.24 2.97 0.50
C GLY A 44 -2.79 1.71 1.20
N MET A 45 -2.11 1.21 2.23
CA MET A 45 -2.59 0.07 3.02
C MET A 45 -3.89 0.38 3.77
N ASN A 46 -4.01 1.58 4.34
CA ASN A 46 -5.24 2.01 5.03
C ASN A 46 -6.41 2.13 4.05
N ALA A 47 -6.19 2.69 2.85
CA ALA A 47 -7.20 2.76 1.81
C ALA A 47 -7.65 1.36 1.34
N ALA A 48 -6.72 0.43 1.17
CA ALA A 48 -7.02 -0.96 0.84
C ALA A 48 -7.82 -1.66 1.95
N ALA A 49 -7.45 -1.46 3.22
CA ALA A 49 -8.19 -2.02 4.36
C ALA A 49 -9.63 -1.49 4.43
N ALA A 50 -9.82 -0.18 4.22
CA ALA A 50 -11.15 0.42 4.15
C ALA A 50 -11.99 -0.14 2.99
N ALA A 51 -11.38 -0.34 1.82
CA ALA A 51 -12.04 -0.98 0.69
C ALA A 51 -12.48 -2.40 1.04
N VAL A 52 -11.61 -3.24 1.62
CA VAL A 52 -11.96 -4.60 2.06
C VAL A 52 -13.12 -4.59 3.04
N GLY A 53 -13.12 -3.71 4.04
CA GLY A 53 -14.24 -3.59 4.99
C GLY A 53 -15.56 -3.23 4.30
N SER A 54 -15.54 -2.35 3.29
CA SER A 54 -16.73 -2.01 2.51
C SER A 54 -17.26 -3.19 1.67
N PHE A 55 -16.36 -4.03 1.14
CA PHE A 55 -16.72 -5.25 0.43
C PHE A 55 -17.37 -6.29 1.33
N GLU A 56 -16.80 -6.52 2.52
CA GLU A 56 -17.36 -7.44 3.49
C GLU A 56 -18.81 -7.07 3.85
N GLU A 57 -19.06 -5.78 4.05
CA GLU A 57 -20.38 -5.25 4.35
C GLU A 57 -21.37 -5.47 3.18
N LEU A 58 -20.94 -5.23 1.94
CA LEU A 58 -21.78 -5.45 0.76
C LEU A 58 -22.11 -6.93 0.59
N VAL A 59 -21.13 -7.82 0.75
CA VAL A 59 -21.34 -9.28 0.73
C VAL A 59 -22.32 -9.69 1.84
N ARG A 60 -22.23 -9.09 3.03
CA ARG A 60 -23.16 -9.35 4.14
C ARG A 60 -24.58 -8.95 3.78
N ILE A 61 -24.79 -7.78 3.18
CA ILE A 61 -26.10 -7.30 2.70
C ILE A 61 -26.64 -8.24 1.62
N MET A 62 -25.84 -8.57 0.62
CA MET A 62 -26.25 -9.51 -0.45
C MET A 62 -26.68 -10.87 0.10
N LYS A 63 -25.96 -11.42 1.08
CA LYS A 63 -26.34 -12.67 1.76
C LYS A 63 -27.68 -12.55 2.49
N ALA A 64 -27.91 -11.43 3.18
CA ALA A 64 -29.17 -11.18 3.87
C ALA A 64 -30.35 -11.04 2.89
N ASP A 65 -30.15 -10.38 1.77
CA ASP A 65 -31.17 -10.20 0.74
C ASP A 65 -31.49 -11.52 0.02
N ILE A 66 -30.50 -12.36 -0.29
CA ILE A 66 -30.73 -13.70 -0.83
C ILE A 66 -31.56 -14.54 0.14
N ARG A 67 -31.24 -14.49 1.44
CA ARG A 67 -32.02 -15.21 2.47
C ARG A 67 -33.47 -14.70 2.51
N THR A 68 -33.65 -13.38 2.42
CA THR A 68 -34.98 -12.75 2.37
C THR A 68 -35.75 -13.18 1.12
N ALA A 69 -35.12 -13.16 -0.06
CA ALA A 69 -35.72 -13.62 -1.31
C ALA A 69 -36.14 -15.09 -1.24
N SER A 70 -35.29 -15.96 -0.68
CA SER A 70 -35.62 -17.37 -0.43
C SER A 70 -36.84 -17.54 0.46
N ASN A 71 -36.91 -16.81 1.58
CA ASN A 71 -38.06 -16.86 2.49
C ASN A 71 -39.35 -16.37 1.81
N LEU A 72 -39.26 -15.33 0.96
CA LEU A 72 -40.38 -14.84 0.15
C LEU A 72 -40.84 -15.89 -0.88
N PHE A 73 -39.91 -16.61 -1.51
CA PHE A 73 -40.25 -17.73 -2.40
C PHE A 73 -40.97 -18.86 -1.67
N GLN A 74 -40.45 -19.28 -0.52
CA GLN A 74 -41.02 -20.37 0.29
C GLN A 74 -42.41 -20.03 0.83
N SER A 75 -42.64 -18.76 1.18
CA SER A 75 -43.96 -18.26 1.63
C SER A 75 -44.94 -17.96 0.48
N GLY A 76 -44.62 -18.32 -0.76
CA GLY A 76 -45.49 -18.13 -1.93
C GLY A 76 -45.51 -16.70 -2.50
N ARG A 77 -44.78 -15.76 -1.89
CA ARG A 77 -44.67 -14.35 -2.31
C ARG A 77 -43.67 -14.16 -3.47
N LYS A 78 -43.82 -14.96 -4.54
CA LYS A 78 -42.87 -15.05 -5.67
C LYS A 78 -42.64 -13.71 -6.39
N ARG A 79 -43.67 -12.85 -6.47
CA ARG A 79 -43.55 -11.52 -7.08
C ARG A 79 -42.60 -10.61 -6.27
N ALA A 80 -42.80 -10.55 -4.96
CA ALA A 80 -41.95 -9.77 -4.06
C ALA A 80 -40.50 -10.29 -4.05
N ALA A 81 -40.32 -11.61 -4.11
CA ALA A 81 -38.98 -12.20 -4.23
C ALA A 81 -38.27 -11.80 -5.53
N ARG A 82 -38.98 -11.80 -6.66
CA ARG A 82 -38.45 -11.34 -7.96
C ARG A 82 -38.11 -9.85 -7.96
N GLU A 83 -38.97 -9.02 -7.39
CA GLU A 83 -38.73 -7.57 -7.27
C GLU A 83 -37.48 -7.28 -6.42
N LEU A 84 -37.26 -8.04 -5.34
CA LEU A 84 -36.03 -7.93 -4.53
C LEU A 84 -34.79 -8.33 -5.34
N LEU A 85 -34.81 -9.48 -6.01
CA LEU A 85 -33.68 -9.95 -6.83
C LEU A 85 -33.36 -8.99 -7.99
N LEU A 86 -34.37 -8.38 -8.62
CA LEU A 86 -34.18 -7.39 -9.66
C LEU A 86 -33.50 -6.11 -9.13
N ARG A 87 -33.86 -5.66 -7.92
CA ARG A 87 -33.16 -4.55 -7.27
C ARG A 87 -31.71 -4.89 -6.96
N MET A 88 -31.45 -6.09 -6.47
CA MET A 88 -30.08 -6.54 -6.20
C MET A 88 -29.24 -6.58 -7.48
N ALA A 89 -29.78 -7.06 -8.59
CA ALA A 89 -29.10 -7.11 -9.88
C ALA A 89 -28.85 -5.71 -10.50
N ALA A 90 -29.55 -4.68 -10.03
CA ALA A 90 -29.31 -3.29 -10.42
C ALA A 90 -28.25 -2.60 -9.54
N THR A 91 -27.70 -3.28 -8.54
CA THR A 91 -26.61 -2.73 -7.71
C THR A 91 -25.34 -2.71 -8.57
N PRO A 92 -24.67 -1.54 -8.72
CA PRO A 92 -23.51 -1.42 -9.60
C PRO A 92 -22.38 -2.36 -9.20
N ASP A 93 -21.67 -2.88 -10.21
CA ASP A 93 -20.52 -3.77 -10.04
C ASP A 93 -19.41 -3.08 -9.26
N LEU A 94 -18.74 -3.83 -8.39
CA LEU A 94 -17.73 -3.30 -7.47
C LEU A 94 -16.37 -3.02 -8.12
N ASP A 95 -16.25 -3.24 -9.43
CA ASP A 95 -15.00 -3.13 -10.19
C ASP A 95 -14.44 -1.69 -10.31
N GLN A 96 -15.04 -0.70 -9.64
CA GLN A 96 -14.61 0.70 -9.70
C GLN A 96 -13.77 1.18 -8.51
N ILE A 97 -13.28 0.28 -7.65
CA ILE A 97 -12.35 0.70 -6.58
C ILE A 97 -10.96 0.93 -7.18
N THR A 98 -10.67 2.20 -7.46
CA THR A 98 -9.31 2.63 -7.81
C THR A 98 -8.53 2.82 -6.51
N LEU A 99 -7.55 1.95 -6.26
CA LEU A 99 -6.61 2.15 -5.16
C LEU A 99 -5.57 3.21 -5.56
N PRO A 100 -5.18 4.11 -4.64
CA PRO A 100 -4.09 5.03 -4.90
C PRO A 100 -2.82 4.24 -5.22
N THR A 101 -2.22 4.53 -6.37
CA THR A 101 -0.91 3.99 -6.74
C THR A 101 0.13 5.08 -6.51
N HIS A 102 1.01 4.85 -5.54
CA HIS A 102 2.12 5.75 -5.27
C HIS A 102 3.37 5.22 -5.98
N GLN A 103 3.99 6.06 -6.82
CA GLN A 103 5.33 5.79 -7.32
C GLN A 103 6.32 6.07 -6.19
N VAL A 104 7.26 5.13 -6.01
CA VAL A 104 8.25 5.18 -4.95
C VAL A 104 9.61 5.45 -5.59
N GLU A 105 10.22 6.58 -5.25
CA GLU A 105 11.54 6.97 -5.73
C GLU A 105 12.52 7.11 -4.55
N TRP A 106 13.09 5.99 -4.11
CA TRP A 106 14.26 5.96 -3.22
C TRP A 106 15.21 4.83 -3.62
N SER A 107 16.47 4.94 -3.25
CA SER A 107 17.55 4.03 -3.60
C SER A 107 18.35 3.60 -2.37
N ALA A 108 18.64 2.29 -2.29
CA ALA A 108 19.55 1.77 -1.27
C ALA A 108 21.03 2.01 -1.60
N ALA A 109 21.35 2.50 -2.81
CA ALA A 109 22.73 2.61 -3.29
C ALA A 109 23.57 3.62 -2.50
N VAL A 110 22.95 4.68 -1.94
CA VAL A 110 23.68 5.65 -1.11
C VAL A 110 24.19 5.03 0.20
N PHE A 111 23.61 3.91 0.64
CA PHE A 111 24.06 3.21 1.85
C PHE A 111 25.18 2.19 1.56
N ASN A 112 25.55 2.01 0.29
CA ASN A 112 26.65 1.12 -0.09
C ASN A 112 27.99 1.89 -0.07
N PRO A 113 28.92 1.54 0.84
CA PRO A 113 30.20 2.23 0.96
C PRO A 113 31.09 2.10 -0.30
N ALA A 114 30.88 1.08 -1.14
CA ALA A 114 31.61 0.93 -2.40
C ALA A 114 31.17 1.98 -3.45
N ASP A 115 29.89 2.35 -3.46
CA ASP A 115 29.33 3.31 -4.41
C ASP A 115 29.65 4.75 -4.00
N ALA A 116 29.81 5.00 -2.69
CA ALA A 116 30.27 6.29 -2.15
C ALA A 116 31.72 6.64 -2.58
N GLN A 117 32.56 5.64 -2.86
CA GLN A 117 33.94 5.84 -3.32
C GLN A 117 34.03 6.15 -4.82
N ALA A 118 33.03 5.75 -5.62
CA ALA A 118 33.06 5.89 -7.08
C ALA A 118 32.60 7.27 -7.59
N ARG A 119 32.04 8.12 -6.71
CA ARG A 119 31.40 9.39 -7.08
C ARG A 119 32.27 10.65 -6.81
N HIS A 120 33.53 10.48 -6.42
CA HIS A 120 34.47 11.56 -6.10
C HIS A 120 35.87 11.29 -6.66
#